data_AF-A0A8I6GHG7-F1
#
_entry.id   AF-A0A8I6GHG7-F1
#
_cell.length_a   1.000
_cell.length_b   1.000
_cell.length_c   1.000
_cell.angle_alpha   90.00
_cell.angle_beta   90.00
_cell.angle_gamma   90.00
#
_symmetry.space_group_name_H-M   'P 1'
#
loop_
_entity.id
_entity.type
_entity.pdbx_description
1 polymer ?
#
loop_
_entity_poly.entity_id
_entity_poly.type
_entity_poly.pdbx_seq_one_letter_code
_entity_poly.pdbx_strand_id
1 'polypeptide(L)'
;DIVMTQAPLSVSVTPGESASISCRSSKSLLHSNGITYVYWYLQKPGKSPQLLIYRMSNLASGVPDRFSGSGSETDFTLKISRVEAEDVGIYYCGQLLENPPTVLQP
;
A
#
# COMPACT_ATOMS: atom_id res chain seq x y z
N ASP A 1 -2.10 14.87 12.49
CA ASP A 1 -2.66 14.09 11.38
C ASP A 1 -1.68 13.94 10.24
N ILE A 2 -1.32 12.69 9.98
CA ILE A 2 -0.69 12.23 8.76
C ILE A 2 -1.80 11.85 7.78
N VAL A 3 -1.78 12.45 6.59
CA VAL A 3 -2.75 12.20 5.53
C VAL A 3 -2.09 11.34 4.45
N MET A 4 -2.75 10.25 4.06
CA MET A 4 -2.29 9.33 3.01
C MET A 4 -3.14 9.55 1.76
N THR A 5 -2.50 9.77 0.61
CA THR A 5 -3.18 10.00 -0.67
C THR A 5 -2.67 8.98 -1.69
N GLN A 6 -3.57 8.34 -2.43
CA GLN A 6 -3.22 7.33 -3.43
C GLN A 6 -3.55 7.77 -4.85
N ALA A 7 -2.74 7.31 -5.81
CA ALA A 7 -2.99 7.49 -7.23
C ALA A 7 -2.44 6.31 -8.06
N PRO A 8 -3.08 5.97 -9.19
CA PRO A 8 -4.41 6.44 -9.62
C PRO A 8 -5.53 5.78 -8.79
N LEU A 9 -6.76 6.30 -8.88
CA LEU A 9 -7.92 5.73 -8.18
C LEU A 9 -8.34 4.34 -8.69
N SER A 10 -8.03 4.06 -9.95
CA SER A 10 -8.29 2.77 -10.60
C SER A 10 -7.27 2.50 -11.69
N VAL A 11 -6.86 1.25 -11.84
CA VAL A 11 -5.99 0.79 -12.93
C VAL A 11 -6.69 -0.39 -13.62
N SER A 12 -6.78 -0.34 -14.94
CA SER A 12 -7.12 -1.50 -15.77
C SER A 12 -5.86 -1.98 -16.47
N VAL A 13 -5.54 -3.25 -16.31
CA VAL A 13 -4.26 -3.85 -16.74
C VAL A 13 -4.52 -5.23 -17.33
N THR A 14 -3.75 -5.61 -18.34
CA THR A 14 -3.85 -6.95 -18.94
C THR A 14 -3.08 -7.95 -18.07
N PRO A 15 -3.61 -9.18 -17.84
CA PRO A 15 -2.83 -10.21 -17.15
C PRO A 15 -1.45 -10.41 -17.81
N GLY A 16 -0.41 -10.49 -16.98
CA GLY A 16 0.98 -10.56 -17.42
C GLY A 16 1.72 -9.22 -17.46
N GLU A 17 1.00 -8.09 -17.58
CA GLU A 17 1.60 -6.75 -17.52
C GLU A 17 1.93 -6.34 -16.09
N SER A 18 2.75 -5.29 -15.94
CA SER A 18 3.04 -4.70 -14.65
C SER A 18 2.06 -3.60 -14.30
N ALA A 19 1.68 -3.48 -13.03
CA ALA A 19 0.90 -2.37 -12.50
C ALA A 19 1.62 -1.70 -11.32
N SER A 20 1.36 -0.41 -11.11
CA SER A 20 1.89 0.34 -9.97
C SER A 20 0.86 1.29 -9.39
N ILE A 21 0.89 1.45 -8.07
CA ILE A 21 0.05 2.37 -7.30
C ILE A 21 0.97 3.23 -6.45
N SER A 22 0.84 4.54 -6.53
CA SER A 22 1.56 5.49 -5.70
C SER A 22 0.76 5.83 -4.45
N CYS A 23 1.48 6.06 -3.35
CA CYS A 23 0.96 6.53 -2.09
C CYS A 23 1.85 7.65 -1.56
N ARG A 24 1.25 8.79 -1.27
CA ARG A 24 1.92 9.97 -0.75
C ARG A 24 1.44 10.29 0.66
N SER A 25 2.37 10.47 1.57
CA SER A 25 2.13 10.93 2.94
C SER A 25 2.32 12.45 3.05
N SER A 26 1.53 13.11 3.89
CA SER A 26 1.70 14.55 4.18
C SER A 26 2.94 14.86 5.04
N LYS A 27 3.53 13.85 5.68
CA LYS A 27 4.72 13.96 6.53
C LYS A 27 5.67 12.79 6.31
N SER A 28 6.94 12.97 6.67
CA SER A 28 7.90 11.86 6.66
C SER A 28 7.41 10.71 7.54
N LEU A 29 7.47 9.49 7.00
CA LEU A 29 7.15 8.27 7.73
C LEU A 29 8.39 7.57 8.31
N LEU A 30 9.56 8.19 8.19
CA LEU A 30 10.81 7.70 8.77
C LEU A 30 10.78 7.92 10.29
N HIS A 31 10.71 6.83 11.04
CA HIS A 31 10.74 6.86 12.49
C HIS A 31 12.18 6.96 13.02
N SER A 32 12.33 7.34 14.30
CA SER A 32 13.63 7.53 14.95
C SER A 32 14.51 6.28 15.02
N ASN A 33 13.94 5.10 14.80
CA ASN A 33 14.65 3.82 14.73
C ASN A 33 15.15 3.48 13.31
N GLY A 34 15.02 4.40 12.34
CA GLY A 34 15.43 4.19 10.95
C GLY A 34 14.44 3.37 10.11
N ILE A 35 13.29 2.97 10.68
CA ILE A 35 12.26 2.22 9.95
C ILE A 35 11.21 3.19 9.42
N THR A 36 10.81 2.99 8.15
CA THR A 36 9.68 3.70 7.56
C THR A 36 8.40 2.87 7.71
N TYR A 37 7.39 3.42 8.39
CA TYR A 37 6.16 2.70 8.71
C TYR A 37 5.06 2.94 7.69
N VAL A 38 5.26 2.44 6.47
CA VAL A 38 4.22 2.35 5.44
C VAL A 38 3.83 0.89 5.20
N TYR A 39 2.54 0.67 4.97
CA TYR A 39 1.92 -0.64 4.82
C TYR A 39 1.01 -0.64 3.60
N TRP A 40 0.91 -1.79 2.93
CA TRP A 40 0.02 -2.02 1.80
C TRP A 40 -0.92 -3.18 2.09
N TYR A 41 -2.19 -3.00 1.74
CA TYR A 41 -3.24 -3.98 1.93
C TYR A 41 -3.99 -4.23 0.62
N LEU A 42 -4.44 -5.46 0.42
CA LEU A 42 -5.36 -5.85 -0.64
C LEU A 42 -6.68 -6.30 -0.02
N GLN A 43 -7.78 -5.71 -0.47
CA GLN A 43 -9.13 -6.14 -0.13
C GLN A 43 -9.80 -6.76 -1.36
N LYS A 44 -10.05 -8.06 -1.31
CA LYS A 44 -10.86 -8.77 -2.31
C LYS A 44 -12.36 -8.59 -2.01
N PRO A 45 -13.24 -8.68 -3.01
CA PRO A 45 -14.68 -8.56 -2.80
C PRO A 45 -15.20 -9.49 -1.69
N GLY A 46 -15.91 -8.91 -0.71
CA GLY A 46 -16.46 -9.66 0.43
C GLY A 46 -15.44 -10.20 1.43
N LYS A 47 -14.16 -9.78 1.35
CA LYS A 47 -13.10 -10.15 2.30
C LYS A 47 -12.63 -8.92 3.09
N SER A 48 -12.05 -9.18 4.26
CA SER A 48 -11.31 -8.16 5.00
C SER A 48 -10.01 -7.80 4.27
N PRO A 49 -9.48 -6.58 4.47
CA PRO A 49 -8.16 -6.21 3.97
C PRO A 49 -7.08 -7.18 4.48
N GLN A 50 -6.23 -7.66 3.58
CA GLN A 50 -5.10 -8.53 3.87
C GLN A 50 -3.79 -7.76 3.68
N LEU A 51 -2.85 -7.95 4.59
CA LEU A 51 -1.54 -7.31 4.51
C LEU A 51 -0.73 -7.89 3.35
N LEU A 52 -0.20 -7.02 2.48
CA LEU A 52 0.73 -7.38 1.42
C LEU A 52 2.17 -7.05 1.80
N ILE A 53 2.41 -5.78 2.16
CA ILE A 53 3.74 -5.25 2.44
C ILE A 53 3.69 -4.44 3.73
N TYR A 54 4.70 -4.60 4.58
CA TYR A 54 4.89 -3.81 5.78
C TYR A 54 6.29 -3.21 5.81
N ARG A 55 6.46 -2.13 6.59
CA ARG A 55 7.76 -1.46 6.76
C ARG A 55 8.43 -1.17 5.41
N MET A 56 7.71 -0.47 4.52
CA MET A 56 8.13 -0.07 3.17
C MET A 56 8.22 -1.20 2.14
N SER A 57 8.95 -2.28 2.41
CA SER A 57 9.30 -3.27 1.38
C SER A 57 9.22 -4.73 1.81
N ASN A 58 8.94 -5.03 3.09
CA ASN A 58 8.87 -6.42 3.56
C ASN A 58 7.54 -7.05 3.13
N LEU A 59 7.61 -8.16 2.39
CA LEU A 59 6.44 -8.95 2.03
C LEU A 59 5.89 -9.70 3.25
N ALA A 60 4.57 -9.70 3.40
CA ALA A 60 3.89 -10.55 4.36
C ALA A 60 3.97 -12.03 3.93
N SER A 61 3.78 -12.95 4.87
CA SER A 61 3.82 -14.39 4.59
C SER A 61 2.75 -14.78 3.57
N GLY A 62 3.14 -15.58 2.58
CA GLY A 62 2.26 -16.05 1.50
C GLY A 62 2.02 -15.06 0.36
N VAL A 63 2.59 -13.85 0.43
CA VAL A 63 2.49 -12.88 -0.67
C VAL A 63 3.49 -13.24 -1.77
N PRO A 64 3.06 -13.35 -3.04
CA PRO A 64 3.95 -13.66 -4.15
C PRO A 64 5.08 -12.62 -4.35
N ASP A 65 6.24 -13.07 -4.82
CA ASP A 65 7.42 -12.24 -5.08
C ASP A 65 7.24 -11.23 -6.22
N ARG A 66 6.17 -11.38 -7.03
CA ARG A 66 5.75 -10.38 -8.02
C ARG A 66 5.34 -9.05 -7.38
N PHE A 67 5.02 -9.02 -6.08
CA PHE A 67 4.74 -7.80 -5.34
C PHE A 67 6.02 -7.16 -4.81
N SER A 68 6.11 -5.84 -4.88
CA SER A 68 7.23 -5.07 -4.32
C SER A 68 6.79 -3.70 -3.86
N GLY A 69 7.43 -3.23 -2.78
CA GLY A 69 7.22 -1.91 -2.20
C GLY A 69 8.50 -1.09 -2.26
N SER A 70 8.39 0.17 -2.64
CA SER A 70 9.51 1.10 -2.71
C SER A 70 9.09 2.50 -2.30
N GLY A 71 10.06 3.38 -2.06
CA GLY A 71 9.81 4.78 -1.77
C GLY A 71 10.80 5.39 -0.81
N SER A 72 10.63 6.69 -0.55
CA SER A 72 11.45 7.47 0.36
C SER A 72 10.69 8.68 0.87
N GLU A 73 11.01 9.12 2.08
CA GLU A 73 10.46 10.32 2.73
C GLU A 73 8.92 10.29 2.82
N THR A 74 8.25 10.79 1.78
CA THR A 74 6.80 10.95 1.68
C THR A 74 6.17 10.16 0.55
N ASP A 75 6.95 9.63 -0.39
CA ASP A 75 6.45 9.07 -1.64
C ASP A 75 6.78 7.58 -1.74
N PHE A 76 5.73 6.76 -1.85
CA PHE A 76 5.80 5.31 -1.82
C PHE A 76 5.08 4.72 -3.03
N THR A 77 5.53 3.54 -3.45
CA THR A 77 4.94 2.83 -4.58
C THR A 77 4.78 1.36 -4.23
N LEU A 78 3.60 0.81 -4.53
CA LEU A 78 3.39 -0.62 -4.68
C LEU A 78 3.51 -0.96 -6.16
N LYS A 79 4.28 -1.99 -6.49
CA LYS A 79 4.42 -2.51 -7.85
C LYS A 79 4.13 -4.00 -7.87
N ILE A 80 3.34 -4.41 -8.86
CA ILE A 80 3.09 -5.81 -9.23
C ILE A 80 3.77 -6.02 -10.58
N SER A 81 4.79 -6.87 -10.64
CA SER A 81 5.60 -7.04 -11.87
C SER A 81 4.87 -7.82 -12.95
N ARG A 82 3.97 -8.73 -12.57
CA ARG A 82 3.18 -9.56 -13.46
C ARG A 82 1.80 -9.79 -12.86
N VAL A 83 0.82 -9.00 -13.27
CA VAL A 83 -0.53 -9.07 -12.71
C VAL A 83 -1.23 -10.36 -13.11
N GLU A 84 -1.89 -11.00 -12.14
CA GLU A 84 -2.69 -12.20 -12.33
C GLU A 84 -4.17 -11.94 -12.02
N ALA A 85 -5.06 -12.83 -12.47
CA ALA A 85 -6.50 -12.68 -12.25
C ALA A 85 -6.89 -12.60 -10.77
N GLU A 86 -6.09 -13.21 -9.88
CA GLU A 86 -6.31 -13.17 -8.43
C GLU A 86 -5.92 -11.85 -7.76
N ASP A 87 -5.23 -10.95 -8.46
CA ASP A 87 -4.79 -9.66 -7.94
C ASP A 87 -5.90 -8.59 -8.02
N VAL A 88 -7.07 -8.93 -8.57
CA VAL A 88 -8.21 -8.02 -8.62
C VAL A 88 -8.73 -7.73 -7.20
N GLY A 89 -8.71 -6.45 -6.84
CA GLY A 89 -9.24 -5.96 -5.57
C GLY A 89 -8.94 -4.48 -5.36
N ILE A 90 -9.27 -3.99 -4.16
CA ILE A 90 -8.99 -2.62 -3.77
C ILE A 90 -7.70 -2.61 -2.95
N TYR A 91 -6.77 -1.74 -3.34
CA TYR A 91 -5.48 -1.60 -2.68
C TYR A 91 -5.47 -0.36 -1.79
N TYR A 92 -4.96 -0.50 -0.57
CA TYR A 92 -4.85 0.58 0.40
C TYR A 92 -3.43 0.70 0.90
N CYS A 93 -2.92 1.93 0.98
CA CYS A 93 -1.73 2.25 1.76
C CYS A 93 -2.14 2.85 3.11
N GLY A 94 -1.31 2.63 4.12
CA GLY A 94 -1.50 3.20 5.44
C GLY A 94 -0.18 3.39 6.17
N GLN A 95 -0.26 4.04 7.33
CA GLN A 95 0.86 4.24 8.24
C GLN A 95 0.47 3.90 9.68
N LEU A 96 1.46 3.68 10.54
CA LEU A 96 1.26 3.32 11.95
C LEU A 96 2.01 4.25 12.93
N LEU A 97 2.41 5.45 12.51
CA LEU A 97 3.06 6.43 13.40
C LEU A 97 2.05 7.22 14.23
N GLU A 98 0.93 7.59 13.63
CA GLU A 98 -0.16 8.33 14.28
C GLU A 98 -1.47 7.56 14.14
N ASN A 99 -2.23 7.41 15.22
CA ASN A 99 -3.60 6.90 15.09
C ASN A 99 -4.46 8.01 14.48
N PRO A 100 -5.10 7.79 13.32
CA PRO A 100 -5.99 8.81 12.78
C PRO A 100 -7.11 9.08 13.80
N PRO A 101 -7.48 10.35 14.05
CA PRO A 101 -8.59 10.67 14.92
C PRO A 101 -9.84 9.93 14.42
N THR A 102 -10.55 9.25 15.32
CA THR A 102 -11.81 8.59 14.97
C THR A 102 -12.85 9.67 14.73
N VAL A 103 -13.14 9.97 13.47
CA VAL A 103 -14.20 10.93 13.11
C VAL A 103 -15.40 10.15 12.61
N LEU A 104 -16.54 10.26 13.30
CA LEU A 104 -17.83 9.97 12.69
C LEU A 104 -18.11 11.14 11.74
N GLN A 105 -17.87 10.96 10.44
CA GLN A 105 -18.33 11.95 9.47
C GLN A 105 -19.88 11.92 9.46
N PRO A 106 -20.54 13.09 9.57
CA PRO A 106 -21.99 13.19 9.56
C PRO A 106 -22.61 12.84 8.21
#